data_AF-A0AAW9QPH5-F1
#
_entry.id   AF-A0AAW9QPH5-F1
#
_cell.length_a   1.000
_cell.length_b   1.000
_cell.length_c   1.000
_cell.angle_alpha   90.00
_cell.angle_beta   90.00
_cell.angle_gamma   90.00
#
_symmetry.space_group_name_H-M   'P 1'
#
loop_
_entity.id
_entity.type
_entity.pdbx_description
1 polymer ?
#
loop_
_entity_poly.entity_id
_entity_poly.type
_entity_poly.pdbx_seq_one_letter_code
_entity_poly.pdbx_strand_id
1 'polypeptide(L)'
;MTPSAGSEAPHPAAQAAAASIPSARIVGAFGYRVDGDTACLNAEIDWAPTAADAGSWSLQLWATPAGGSGAEAGTLVAALPVAVPLHTHGEPLCVEGYVTALPPAGTGPYTMELRLAAARPDGRAVVHDRAAFGQPERFVQPRLHGVTLTRGPDGGLTLLAERVHNPRPPDNLSGTLALELWLLAAPYRGGPFEGRCLASAPLGTLPGQASTGPVSMAVPALAADEARPWCLMLREWTAVGYVTRDHATLAAAAAGAAQTPVAAPSAPADAPAPVLAAGGAAARARPVRPPAPPVPAGLGARLIANLRGFLQR
;
A
#
# COMPACT_ATOMS: atom_id res chain seq x y z
N MET A 1 -33.41 -10.06 75.41
CA MET A 1 -32.05 -9.51 75.54
C MET A 1 -31.17 -10.18 74.49
N THR A 2 -30.94 -9.47 73.40
CA THR A 2 -30.05 -9.85 72.29
C THR A 2 -28.70 -9.15 72.46
N PRO A 3 -27.56 -9.83 72.24
CA PRO A 3 -26.31 -9.18 71.83
C PRO A 3 -26.07 -9.49 70.34
N SER A 4 -26.13 -8.46 69.49
CA SER A 4 -24.99 -7.70 68.94
C SER A 4 -24.13 -8.47 67.95
N ALA A 5 -24.34 -8.14 66.68
CA ALA A 5 -23.56 -8.54 65.53
C ALA A 5 -22.23 -7.77 65.49
N GLY A 6 -21.12 -8.51 65.43
CA GLY A 6 -19.81 -7.99 65.01
C GLY A 6 -19.69 -8.14 63.50
N SER A 7 -19.65 -7.01 62.80
CA SER A 7 -19.37 -6.91 61.37
C SER A 7 -17.86 -6.91 61.17
N GLU A 8 -17.32 -7.97 60.58
CA GLU A 8 -15.95 -8.00 60.07
C GLU A 8 -16.03 -7.92 58.54
N ALA A 9 -15.72 -6.73 58.01
CA ALA A 9 -15.66 -6.49 56.58
C ALA A 9 -14.43 -7.19 55.97
N PRO A 10 -14.55 -7.89 54.83
CA PRO A 10 -13.39 -8.43 54.15
C PRO A 10 -12.55 -7.29 53.56
N HIS A 11 -11.25 -7.28 53.91
CA HIS A 11 -10.22 -6.49 53.25
C HIS A 11 -10.32 -6.66 51.72
N PRO A 12 -10.35 -5.58 50.92
CA PRO A 12 -10.18 -5.71 49.48
C PRO A 12 -8.72 -6.08 49.21
N ALA A 13 -8.48 -7.35 48.88
CA ALA A 13 -7.26 -7.75 48.23
C ALA A 13 -7.19 -7.00 46.90
N ALA A 14 -6.41 -5.92 46.87
CA ALA A 14 -6.00 -5.27 45.65
C ALA A 14 -5.21 -6.32 44.84
N GLN A 15 -5.90 -6.98 43.91
CA GLN A 15 -5.27 -7.81 42.89
C GLN A 15 -4.52 -6.85 41.96
N ALA A 16 -3.30 -6.49 42.36
CA ALA A 16 -2.33 -5.91 41.45
C ALA A 16 -2.16 -6.90 40.32
N ALA A 17 -2.65 -6.56 39.13
CA ALA A 17 -2.35 -7.29 37.92
C ALA A 17 -0.82 -7.30 37.80
N ALA A 18 -0.21 -8.45 38.09
CA ALA A 18 1.22 -8.63 37.92
C ALA A 18 1.53 -8.26 36.47
N ALA A 19 2.34 -7.22 36.27
CA ALA A 19 2.81 -6.84 34.94
C ALA A 19 3.53 -8.06 34.37
N SER A 20 2.93 -8.69 33.37
CA SER A 20 3.54 -9.84 32.69
C SER A 20 4.91 -9.40 32.18
N ILE A 21 5.96 -10.10 32.63
CA ILE A 21 7.31 -9.85 32.17
C ILE A 21 7.33 -10.16 30.66
N PRO A 22 7.73 -9.21 29.78
CA PRO A 22 7.74 -9.45 28.35
C PRO A 22 8.70 -10.60 28.01
N SER A 23 8.24 -11.52 27.17
CA SER A 23 9.01 -12.72 26.80
C SER A 23 10.31 -12.42 26.04
N ALA A 24 10.46 -11.23 25.48
CA ALA A 24 11.71 -10.78 24.87
C ALA A 24 11.78 -9.25 24.88
N ARG A 25 13.00 -8.70 24.87
CA ARG A 25 13.25 -7.25 24.87
C ARG A 25 14.38 -6.89 23.92
N ILE A 26 14.25 -5.76 23.23
CA ILE A 26 15.37 -5.15 22.50
C ILE A 26 16.26 -4.48 23.55
N VAL A 27 17.52 -4.84 23.55
CA VAL A 27 18.53 -4.28 24.46
C VAL A 27 19.71 -3.75 23.65
N GLY A 28 20.58 -2.97 24.28
CA GLY A 28 21.85 -2.56 23.67
C GLY A 28 21.71 -1.91 22.29
N ALA A 29 22.49 -2.41 21.33
CA ALA A 29 22.54 -1.87 19.98
C ALA A 29 21.42 -2.39 19.09
N PHE A 30 20.79 -1.48 18.34
CA PHE A 30 19.80 -1.80 17.31
C PHE A 30 19.89 -0.81 16.15
N GLY A 31 19.46 -1.24 14.96
CA GLY A 31 19.62 -0.44 13.76
C GLY A 31 18.83 -0.97 12.57
N TYR A 32 18.73 -0.10 11.55
CA TYR A 32 18.27 -0.48 10.23
C TYR A 32 19.06 0.27 9.16
N ARG A 33 19.09 -0.31 7.95
CA ARG A 33 19.51 0.34 6.72
C ARG A 33 18.58 -0.08 5.60
N VAL A 34 17.96 0.89 4.91
CA VAL A 34 17.15 0.62 3.71
C VAL A 34 17.95 1.05 2.48
N ASP A 35 18.06 0.15 1.52
CA ASP A 35 18.65 0.40 0.21
C ASP A 35 17.73 -0.17 -0.88
N GLY A 36 17.05 0.74 -1.59
CA GLY A 36 16.02 0.39 -2.56
C GLY A 36 14.92 -0.49 -1.97
N ASP A 37 14.84 -1.73 -2.46
CA ASP A 37 13.88 -2.75 -2.04
C ASP A 37 14.46 -3.77 -1.05
N THR A 38 15.59 -3.45 -0.41
CA THR A 38 16.22 -4.28 0.63
C THR A 38 16.36 -3.50 1.92
N ALA A 39 16.13 -4.16 3.05
CA ALA A 39 16.43 -3.64 4.38
C ALA A 39 17.37 -4.61 5.10
N CYS A 40 18.43 -4.07 5.72
CA CYS A 40 19.15 -4.76 6.78
C CYS A 40 18.59 -4.31 8.12
N LEU A 41 18.20 -5.25 8.98
CA LEU A 41 17.72 -5.00 10.34
C LEU A 41 18.67 -5.68 11.32
N ASN A 42 18.99 -5.01 12.43
CA ASN A 42 19.77 -5.61 13.51
C ASN A 42 19.28 -5.17 14.89
N ALA A 43 19.42 -6.05 15.87
CA ALA A 43 19.15 -5.76 17.28
C ALA A 43 19.86 -6.76 18.19
N GLU A 44 20.26 -6.32 19.38
CA GLU A 44 20.51 -7.22 20.49
C GLU A 44 19.19 -7.50 21.21
N ILE A 45 18.91 -8.78 21.47
CA ILE A 45 17.64 -9.23 22.05
C ILE A 45 17.93 -10.06 23.27
N ASP A 46 17.33 -9.66 24.39
CA ASP A 46 17.30 -10.46 25.61
C ASP A 46 16.01 -11.30 25.63
N TRP A 47 16.14 -12.60 25.89
CA TRP A 47 15.07 -13.58 25.75
C TRP A 47 14.70 -14.18 27.11
N ALA A 48 13.44 -14.06 27.49
CA ALA A 48 12.92 -14.82 28.62
C ALA A 48 12.74 -16.29 28.24
N PRO A 49 12.83 -17.23 29.20
CA PRO A 49 12.59 -18.66 28.95
C PRO A 49 11.23 -18.97 28.30
N THR A 50 10.21 -18.13 28.56
CA THR A 50 8.86 -18.27 28.00
C THR A 50 8.75 -17.83 26.53
N ALA A 51 9.83 -17.31 25.92
CA ALA A 51 9.81 -16.90 24.51
C ALA A 51 9.58 -18.06 23.54
N ALA A 52 10.02 -19.26 23.90
CA ALA A 52 9.84 -20.46 23.11
C ALA A 52 8.37 -20.91 23.03
N ASP A 53 7.54 -20.48 23.99
CA ASP A 53 6.10 -20.77 24.01
C ASP A 53 5.31 -19.86 23.05
N ALA A 54 5.91 -18.75 22.64
CA ALA A 54 5.34 -17.88 21.61
C ALA A 54 5.60 -18.49 20.22
N GLY A 55 4.76 -18.12 19.23
CA GLY A 55 4.88 -18.62 17.86
C GLY A 55 6.11 -18.07 17.13
N SER A 56 5.96 -17.80 15.83
CA SER A 56 7.09 -17.27 15.06
C SER A 56 7.44 -15.84 15.45
N TRP A 57 8.73 -15.59 15.72
CA TRP A 57 9.22 -14.26 16.06
C TRP A 57 9.71 -13.51 14.83
N SER A 58 9.60 -12.19 14.88
CA SER A 58 10.12 -11.30 13.87
C SER A 58 10.56 -9.96 14.46
N LEU A 59 11.68 -9.45 13.93
CA LEU A 59 12.09 -8.07 14.10
C LEU A 59 11.53 -7.27 12.93
N GLN A 60 10.67 -6.31 13.22
CA GLN A 60 9.88 -5.58 12.22
C GLN A 60 10.25 -4.11 12.20
N LEU A 61 10.49 -3.55 11.01
CA LEU A 61 10.66 -2.12 10.80
C LEU A 61 9.34 -1.49 10.37
N TRP A 62 8.90 -0.47 11.10
CA TRP A 62 7.66 0.26 10.84
C TRP A 62 7.93 1.73 10.56
N ALA A 63 7.17 2.28 9.61
CA ALA A 63 7.21 3.69 9.23
C ALA A 63 5.86 4.35 9.52
N THR A 64 5.85 5.42 10.31
CA THR A 64 4.64 6.20 10.61
C THR A 64 4.81 7.62 10.07
N PRO A 65 3.86 8.16 9.28
CA PRO A 65 3.96 9.53 8.78
C PRO A 65 4.22 10.54 9.91
N ALA A 66 5.20 11.41 9.75
CA ALA A 66 5.50 12.42 10.78
C ALA A 66 4.29 13.34 10.98
N GLY A 67 3.82 13.46 12.23
CA GLY A 67 2.63 14.23 12.60
C GLY A 67 1.31 13.43 12.58
N GLY A 68 1.33 12.14 12.26
CA GLY A 68 0.17 11.26 12.42
C GLY A 68 -0.11 10.94 13.88
N SER A 69 -1.36 11.10 14.33
CA SER A 69 -1.79 10.70 15.67
C SER A 69 -2.21 9.22 15.69
N GLY A 70 -1.39 8.35 16.29
CA GLY A 70 -1.76 6.98 16.65
C GLY A 70 -0.64 5.96 16.45
N ALA A 71 -0.25 5.27 17.52
CA ALA A 71 0.82 4.26 17.55
C ALA A 71 0.54 3.00 16.69
N GLU A 72 -0.67 2.88 16.11
CA GLU A 72 -1.09 1.78 15.26
C GLU A 72 -1.17 2.13 13.76
N ALA A 73 -1.01 3.39 13.36
CA ALA A 73 -1.17 3.85 11.98
C ALA A 73 0.13 3.81 11.14
N GLY A 74 0.98 2.83 11.39
CA GLY A 74 2.25 2.65 10.67
C GLY A 74 2.11 1.69 9.49
N THR A 75 3.00 1.81 8.50
CA THR A 75 3.20 0.81 7.45
C THR A 75 4.37 -0.09 7.82
N LEU A 76 4.18 -1.41 7.75
CA LEU A 76 5.26 -2.37 7.89
C LEU A 76 6.18 -2.27 6.68
N VAL A 77 7.43 -1.87 6.90
CA VAL A 77 8.44 -1.70 5.85
C VAL A 77 9.19 -3.00 5.60
N ALA A 78 9.60 -3.69 6.66
CA ALA A 78 10.40 -4.90 6.55
C ALA A 78 10.17 -5.79 7.78
N ALA A 79 10.28 -7.10 7.62
CA ALA A 79 10.18 -8.06 8.73
C ALA A 79 11.24 -9.15 8.57
N LEU A 80 12.18 -9.20 9.51
CA LEU A 80 13.20 -10.24 9.62
C LEU A 80 12.67 -11.34 10.55
N PRO A 81 12.48 -12.58 10.06
CA PRO A 81 12.20 -13.71 10.94
C PRO A 81 13.36 -13.93 11.91
N VAL A 82 13.04 -14.12 13.19
CA VAL A 82 14.04 -14.34 14.25
C VAL A 82 13.80 -15.71 14.86
N ALA A 83 14.85 -16.51 14.96
CA ALA A 83 14.78 -17.78 15.69
C ALA A 83 15.01 -17.52 17.17
N VAL A 84 14.17 -18.10 18.03
CA VAL A 84 14.43 -18.13 19.47
C VAL A 84 15.60 -19.09 19.70
N PRO A 85 16.69 -18.66 20.35
CA PRO A 85 17.79 -19.55 20.70
C PRO A 85 17.32 -20.68 21.62
N LEU A 86 17.78 -21.92 21.35
CA LEU A 86 17.48 -23.10 22.18
C LEU A 86 18.08 -22.99 23.59
N HIS A 87 19.20 -22.28 23.72
CA HIS A 87 19.89 -22.03 24.98
C HIS A 87 20.35 -20.58 25.02
N THR A 88 19.84 -19.80 25.97
CA THR A 88 20.42 -18.52 26.35
C THR A 88 21.16 -18.69 27.67
N HIS A 89 22.42 -18.30 27.71
CA HIS A 89 23.20 -18.29 28.95
C HIS A 89 22.94 -17.02 29.79
N GLY A 90 21.75 -16.41 29.63
CA GLY A 90 21.41 -15.10 30.21
C GLY A 90 22.05 -13.91 29.49
N GLU A 91 22.68 -14.13 28.34
CA GLU A 91 23.31 -13.08 27.53
C GLU A 91 22.39 -12.69 26.36
N PRO A 92 22.29 -11.39 26.02
CA PRO A 92 21.60 -10.93 24.82
C PRO A 92 22.17 -11.54 23.55
N LEU A 93 21.29 -11.85 22.60
CA LEU A 93 21.67 -12.35 21.29
C LEU A 93 21.58 -11.25 20.24
N CYS A 94 22.67 -11.05 19.50
CA CYS A 94 22.64 -10.18 18.32
C CYS A 94 21.99 -10.90 17.13
N VAL A 95 20.96 -10.27 16.56
CA VAL A 95 20.34 -10.71 15.32
C VAL A 95 20.61 -9.68 14.24
N GLU A 96 20.95 -10.15 13.04
CA GLU A 96 21.13 -9.32 11.85
C GLU A 96 20.63 -10.10 10.64
N GLY A 97 19.99 -9.40 9.70
CA GLY A 97 19.61 -10.02 8.44
C GLY A 97 19.08 -9.04 7.41
N TYR A 98 19.09 -9.51 6.17
CA TYR A 98 18.61 -8.77 5.00
C TYR A 98 17.25 -9.33 4.57
N VAL A 99 16.30 -8.44 4.33
CA VAL A 99 14.94 -8.78 3.89
C VAL A 99 14.44 -7.77 2.86
N THR A 100 13.38 -8.13 2.15
CA THR A 100 12.71 -7.18 1.26
C THR A 100 12.16 -5.99 2.05
N ALA A 101 12.44 -4.79 1.55
CA ALA A 101 11.84 -3.55 2.02
C ALA A 101 10.64 -3.17 1.13
N LEU A 102 9.56 -2.76 1.78
CA LEU A 102 8.36 -2.22 1.19
C LEU A 102 8.08 -0.85 1.81
N PRO A 103 8.87 0.19 1.46
CA PRO A 103 8.65 1.50 2.04
C PRO A 103 7.27 2.06 1.67
N PRO A 104 6.67 2.90 2.52
CA PRO A 104 5.35 3.43 2.26
C PRO A 104 5.37 4.31 1.01
N ALA A 105 4.30 4.26 0.22
CA ALA A 105 4.18 5.12 -0.95
C ALA A 105 4.08 6.60 -0.57
N GLY A 106 4.79 7.46 -1.31
CA GLY A 106 4.79 8.91 -1.13
C GLY A 106 6.17 9.48 -0.85
N THR A 107 6.20 10.78 -0.54
CA THR A 107 7.45 11.56 -0.37
C THR A 107 7.60 12.21 1.01
N GLY A 108 6.65 11.94 1.90
CA GLY A 108 6.62 12.51 3.24
C GLY A 108 7.75 11.99 4.14
N PRO A 109 8.10 12.72 5.21
CA PRO A 109 8.97 12.18 6.25
C PRO A 109 8.21 11.18 7.15
N TYR A 110 8.91 10.14 7.59
CA TYR A 110 8.39 9.09 8.47
C TYR A 110 9.20 8.99 9.75
N THR A 111 8.52 8.79 10.88
CA THR A 111 9.16 8.30 12.10
C THR A 111 9.30 6.79 12.00
N MET A 112 10.49 6.29 12.33
CA MET A 112 10.82 4.87 12.21
C MET A 112 10.86 4.21 13.59
N GLU A 113 10.44 2.95 13.65
CA GLU A 113 10.45 2.14 14.87
C GLU A 113 10.74 0.68 14.53
N LEU A 114 11.65 0.05 15.29
CA LEU A 114 11.76 -1.41 15.34
C LEU A 114 10.76 -1.95 16.35
N ARG A 115 10.07 -3.03 15.97
CA ARG A 115 9.17 -3.78 16.85
C ARG A 115 9.63 -5.22 16.90
N LEU A 116 9.81 -5.74 18.10
CA LEU A 116 9.99 -7.17 18.31
C LEU A 116 8.61 -7.79 18.52
N ALA A 117 8.18 -8.65 17.61
CA ALA A 117 6.85 -9.20 17.59
C ALA A 117 6.83 -10.71 17.42
N ALA A 118 5.90 -11.37 18.11
CA ALA A 118 5.62 -12.79 17.96
C ALA A 118 4.24 -12.99 17.32
N ALA A 119 4.14 -13.91 16.37
CA ALA A 119 2.87 -14.34 15.83
C ALA A 119 2.17 -15.27 16.82
N ARG A 120 0.89 -14.99 17.10
CA ARG A 120 0.01 -15.92 17.79
C ARG A 120 -0.45 -17.03 16.85
N PRO A 121 -0.95 -18.16 17.39
CA PRO A 121 -1.57 -19.21 16.58
C PRO A 121 -2.72 -18.74 15.70
N ASP A 122 -3.43 -17.66 16.08
CA ASP A 122 -4.51 -17.04 15.30
C ASP A 122 -4.01 -16.09 14.19
N GLY A 123 -2.69 -16.04 13.98
CA GLY A 123 -2.03 -15.21 12.97
C GLY A 123 -1.85 -13.74 13.35
N ARG A 124 -2.33 -13.29 14.52
CA ARG A 124 -2.13 -11.91 14.98
C ARG A 124 -0.74 -11.72 15.55
N ALA A 125 -0.09 -10.61 15.19
CA ALA A 125 1.20 -10.23 15.79
C ALA A 125 0.99 -9.58 17.16
N VAL A 126 1.74 -10.03 18.16
CA VAL A 126 1.87 -9.39 19.47
C VAL A 126 3.21 -8.68 19.52
N VAL A 127 3.19 -7.37 19.77
CA VAL A 127 4.41 -6.60 19.97
C VAL A 127 4.85 -6.77 21.42
N HIS A 128 6.08 -7.26 21.60
CA HIS A 128 6.69 -7.47 22.91
C HIS A 128 7.57 -6.29 23.33
N ASP A 129 8.26 -5.67 22.36
CA ASP A 129 9.09 -4.51 22.62
C ASP A 129 9.24 -3.60 21.40
N ARG A 130 9.68 -2.35 21.63
CA ARG A 130 9.79 -1.29 20.62
C ARG A 130 11.04 -0.44 20.82
N ALA A 131 11.66 -0.05 19.72
CA ALA A 131 12.80 0.86 19.71
C ALA A 131 12.61 1.92 18.61
N ALA A 132 12.41 3.18 19.02
CA ALA A 132 12.15 4.30 18.11
C ALA A 132 13.45 4.98 17.66
N PHE A 133 13.46 5.49 16.43
CA PHE A 133 14.56 6.30 15.88
C PHE A 133 14.17 7.77 15.89
N GLY A 134 15.06 8.62 16.43
CA GLY A 134 14.78 10.05 16.59
C GLY A 134 14.86 10.86 15.30
N GLN A 135 15.50 10.33 14.25
CA GLN A 135 15.64 11.01 12.96
C GLN A 135 14.54 10.56 11.99
N PRO A 136 13.78 11.50 11.38
CA PRO A 136 12.81 11.14 10.35
C PRO A 136 13.49 10.60 9.09
N GLU A 137 12.88 9.57 8.50
CA GLU A 137 13.30 8.92 7.26
C GLU A 137 12.52 9.46 6.06
N ARG A 138 13.15 9.57 4.89
CA ARG A 138 12.49 9.91 3.63
C ARG A 138 12.91 8.92 2.55
N PHE A 139 11.94 8.24 1.96
CA PHE A 139 12.21 7.29 0.89
C PHE A 139 12.32 7.98 -0.47
N VAL A 140 13.43 7.76 -1.16
CA VAL A 140 13.68 8.31 -2.51
C VAL A 140 13.11 7.34 -3.55
N GLN A 141 11.89 7.64 -4.02
CA GLN A 141 11.14 6.79 -4.93
C GLN A 141 10.59 7.58 -6.14
N PRO A 142 10.29 6.91 -7.27
CA PRO A 142 9.56 7.51 -8.38
C PRO A 142 8.28 8.19 -7.88
N ARG A 143 8.01 9.40 -8.39
CA ARG A 143 6.95 10.28 -7.91
C ARG A 143 6.11 10.91 -9.01
N LEU A 144 4.85 11.18 -8.69
CA LEU A 144 3.86 11.84 -9.52
C LEU A 144 3.93 13.35 -9.35
N HIS A 145 3.63 14.09 -10.43
CA HIS A 145 3.46 15.53 -10.44
C HIS A 145 2.23 15.89 -11.26
N GLY A 146 1.48 16.89 -10.80
CA GLY A 146 0.37 17.48 -11.56
C GLY A 146 -0.70 16.47 -11.94
N VAL A 147 -1.35 15.87 -10.95
CA VAL A 147 -2.44 14.92 -11.21
C VAL A 147 -3.77 15.69 -11.28
N THR A 148 -4.47 15.57 -12.40
CA THR A 148 -5.79 16.20 -12.60
C THR A 148 -6.77 15.21 -13.24
N LEU A 149 -8.03 15.28 -12.80
CA LEU A 149 -9.14 14.53 -13.39
C LEU A 149 -10.12 15.54 -13.97
N THR A 150 -10.37 15.46 -15.27
CA THR A 150 -11.27 16.38 -15.99
C THR A 150 -12.43 15.62 -16.62
N ARG A 151 -13.59 16.26 -16.69
CA ARG A 151 -14.75 15.75 -17.43
C ARG A 151 -14.84 16.46 -18.79
N GLY A 152 -14.89 15.68 -19.85
CA GLY A 152 -15.11 16.15 -21.22
C GLY A 152 -16.58 16.49 -21.50
N PRO A 153 -16.87 17.17 -22.62
CA PRO A 153 -18.23 17.56 -23.02
C PRO A 153 -19.16 16.36 -23.27
N ASP A 154 -18.60 15.22 -23.66
CA ASP A 154 -19.30 13.94 -23.86
C ASP A 154 -19.59 13.19 -22.55
N GLY A 155 -19.21 13.77 -21.41
CA GLY A 155 -19.31 13.18 -20.09
C GLY A 155 -18.19 12.20 -19.75
N GLY A 156 -17.25 11.95 -20.68
CA GLY A 156 -16.07 11.11 -20.45
C GLY A 156 -15.11 11.73 -19.44
N LEU A 157 -14.43 10.89 -18.67
CA LEU A 157 -13.43 11.33 -17.71
C LEU A 157 -12.03 11.10 -18.28
N THR A 158 -11.17 12.11 -18.17
CA THR A 158 -9.75 12.03 -18.56
C THR A 158 -8.88 12.31 -17.35
N LEU A 159 -7.98 11.37 -17.04
CA LEU A 159 -6.97 11.53 -16.01
C LEU A 159 -5.66 11.95 -16.67
N LEU A 160 -5.04 13.01 -16.16
CA LEU A 160 -3.74 13.50 -16.58
C LEU A 160 -2.78 13.45 -15.39
N ALA A 161 -1.60 12.86 -15.60
CA ALA A 161 -0.43 13.08 -14.78
C ALA A 161 0.59 13.88 -15.61
N GLU A 162 0.88 15.11 -15.21
CA GLU A 162 1.79 16.00 -15.94
C GLU A 162 3.19 15.42 -16.07
N ARG A 163 3.68 14.75 -15.02
CA ARG A 163 5.03 14.18 -15.03
C ARG A 163 5.18 13.05 -14.02
N VAL A 164 5.90 12.00 -14.43
CA VAL A 164 6.51 11.02 -13.54
C VAL A 164 8.00 11.26 -13.52
N HIS A 165 8.59 11.34 -12.33
CA HIS A 165 10.01 11.63 -12.15
C HIS A 165 10.65 10.60 -11.21
N ASN A 166 11.83 10.09 -11.58
CA ASN A 166 12.64 9.24 -10.73
C ASN A 166 13.74 10.10 -10.07
N PRO A 167 13.63 10.46 -8.78
CA PRO A 167 14.60 11.31 -8.10
C PRO A 167 15.82 10.55 -7.57
N ARG A 168 15.93 9.24 -7.84
CA ARG A 168 17.10 8.45 -7.42
C ARG A 168 18.35 8.89 -8.19
N PRO A 169 19.56 8.58 -7.70
CA PRO A 169 20.82 8.88 -8.40
C PRO A 169 20.81 8.39 -9.86
N PRO A 170 21.56 9.03 -10.79
CA PRO A 170 21.46 8.77 -12.23
C PRO A 170 21.62 7.31 -12.67
N ASP A 171 22.40 6.53 -11.93
CA ASP A 171 22.67 5.10 -12.15
C ASP A 171 21.57 4.17 -11.60
N ASN A 172 20.61 4.71 -10.86
CA ASN A 172 19.53 3.96 -10.24
C ASN A 172 18.27 3.95 -11.12
N LEU A 173 18.25 3.00 -12.05
CA LEU A 173 17.14 2.72 -12.94
C LEU A 173 15.92 2.19 -12.17
N SER A 174 14.72 2.67 -12.51
CA SER A 174 13.50 2.08 -11.96
C SER A 174 13.23 0.68 -12.54
N GLY A 175 12.47 -0.13 -11.81
CA GLY A 175 11.70 -1.22 -12.41
C GLY A 175 10.68 -0.69 -13.44
N THR A 176 9.98 -1.60 -14.11
CA THR A 176 8.89 -1.21 -15.03
C THR A 176 7.83 -0.44 -14.25
N LEU A 177 7.57 0.79 -14.68
CA LEU A 177 6.58 1.68 -14.09
C LEU A 177 5.23 1.51 -14.78
N ALA A 178 4.15 1.66 -14.01
CA ALA A 178 2.78 1.74 -14.50
C ALA A 178 2.00 2.79 -13.70
N LEU A 179 1.12 3.53 -14.37
CA LEU A 179 0.06 4.27 -13.73
C LEU A 179 -1.19 3.41 -13.68
N GLU A 180 -1.81 3.34 -12.51
CA GLU A 180 -3.06 2.62 -12.34
C GLU A 180 -4.06 3.47 -11.57
N LEU A 181 -5.25 3.65 -12.14
CA LEU A 181 -6.37 4.28 -11.45
C LEU A 181 -7.19 3.20 -10.74
N TRP A 182 -7.33 3.34 -9.42
CA TRP A 182 -8.03 2.37 -8.58
C TRP A 182 -9.27 2.95 -7.93
N LEU A 183 -10.33 2.15 -7.89
CA LEU A 183 -11.48 2.32 -7.01
C LEU A 183 -11.25 1.50 -5.74
N LEU A 184 -10.93 2.17 -4.63
CA LEU A 184 -10.49 1.51 -3.41
C LEU A 184 -11.65 1.18 -2.46
N ALA A 185 -11.47 0.17 -1.61
CA ALA A 185 -12.43 -0.18 -0.56
C ALA A 185 -12.40 0.81 0.61
N ALA A 186 -11.23 1.42 0.87
CA ALA A 186 -11.01 2.45 1.88
C ALA A 186 -9.94 3.45 1.38
N PRO A 187 -9.84 4.66 1.97
CA PRO A 187 -8.81 5.62 1.59
C PRO A 187 -7.41 5.01 1.71
N TYR A 188 -6.56 5.29 0.71
CA TYR A 188 -5.20 4.76 0.70
C TYR A 188 -4.35 5.36 1.84
N ARG A 189 -3.55 4.52 2.49
CA ARG A 189 -2.70 4.89 3.65
C ARG A 189 -1.22 4.57 3.45
N GLY A 190 -0.79 4.31 2.21
CA GLY A 190 0.62 4.07 1.88
C GLY A 190 1.09 2.60 1.99
N GLY A 191 0.24 1.71 2.52
CA GLY A 191 0.52 0.27 2.67
C GLY A 191 -0.27 -0.62 1.69
N PRO A 192 -0.59 -1.86 2.08
CA PRO A 192 -1.50 -2.73 1.33
C PRO A 192 -2.87 -2.10 1.11
N PHE A 193 -3.55 -2.47 0.02
CA PHE A 193 -4.86 -1.94 -0.34
C PHE A 193 -5.72 -2.98 -1.03
N GLU A 194 -7.03 -2.74 -1.03
CA GLU A 194 -8.01 -3.52 -1.77
C GLU A 194 -8.84 -2.60 -2.66
N GLY A 195 -9.18 -3.09 -3.86
CA GLY A 195 -9.93 -2.30 -4.82
C GLY A 195 -10.05 -2.97 -6.18
N ARG A 196 -10.59 -2.21 -7.11
CA ARG A 196 -10.67 -2.58 -8.53
C ARG A 196 -9.87 -1.59 -9.37
N CYS A 197 -8.94 -2.09 -10.18
CA CYS A 197 -8.25 -1.28 -11.17
C CYS A 197 -9.24 -0.90 -12.27
N LEU A 198 -9.37 0.40 -12.55
CA LEU A 198 -10.28 0.97 -13.53
C LEU A 198 -9.59 1.25 -14.86
N ALA A 199 -8.33 1.68 -14.81
CA ALA A 199 -7.51 1.98 -15.97
C ALA A 199 -6.03 1.81 -15.62
N SER A 200 -5.21 1.43 -16.62
CA SER A 200 -3.76 1.29 -16.47
C SER A 200 -3.04 1.80 -17.70
N ALA A 201 -1.88 2.44 -17.50
CA ALA A 201 -0.96 2.86 -18.55
C ALA A 201 0.47 2.41 -18.20
N PRO A 202 1.10 1.53 -19.01
CA PRO A 202 2.50 1.17 -18.82
C PRO A 202 3.40 2.34 -19.22
N LEU A 203 4.45 2.60 -18.44
CA LEU A 203 5.41 3.68 -18.68
C LEU A 203 6.80 3.18 -19.07
N GLY A 204 7.09 1.88 -18.90
CA GLY A 204 8.44 1.33 -19.08
C GLY A 204 9.35 1.65 -17.90
N THR A 205 10.67 1.59 -18.09
CA THR A 205 11.65 1.94 -17.07
C THR A 205 12.06 3.41 -17.19
N LEU A 206 12.49 4.01 -16.08
CA LEU A 206 12.90 5.41 -16.02
C LEU A 206 14.27 5.53 -15.31
N PRO A 207 15.31 6.00 -15.99
CA PRO A 207 16.61 6.26 -15.36
C PRO A 207 16.49 7.22 -14.16
N GLY A 208 17.45 7.15 -13.25
CA GLY A 208 17.53 8.13 -12.17
C GLY A 208 17.72 9.54 -12.71
N GLN A 209 17.20 10.53 -11.98
CA GLN A 209 17.09 11.93 -12.38
C GLN A 209 16.27 12.20 -13.66
N ALA A 210 15.67 11.19 -14.30
CA ALA A 210 14.89 11.37 -15.51
C ALA A 210 13.39 11.60 -15.22
N SER A 211 12.69 12.05 -16.25
CA SER A 211 11.24 12.26 -16.23
C SER A 211 10.58 11.79 -17.51
N THR A 212 9.33 11.39 -17.39
CA THR A 212 8.43 11.09 -18.52
C THR A 212 7.09 11.79 -18.30
N GLY A 213 6.35 12.01 -19.38
CA GLY A 213 5.05 12.65 -19.38
C GLY A 213 4.94 13.82 -20.37
N PRO A 214 3.74 14.40 -20.50
CA PRO A 214 2.52 14.07 -19.77
C PRO A 214 1.95 12.68 -20.12
N VAL A 215 1.21 12.07 -19.18
CA VAL A 215 0.50 10.80 -19.39
C VAL A 215 -0.99 11.03 -19.22
N SER A 216 -1.76 10.72 -20.27
CA SER A 216 -3.22 10.86 -20.29
C SER A 216 -3.90 9.49 -20.39
N MET A 217 -4.96 9.30 -19.62
CA MET A 217 -5.71 8.04 -19.56
C MET A 217 -7.21 8.34 -19.62
N ALA A 218 -7.91 7.72 -20.57
CA ALA A 218 -9.37 7.70 -20.56
C ALA A 218 -9.86 6.84 -19.39
N VAL A 219 -10.79 7.37 -18.60
CA VAL A 219 -11.40 6.66 -17.48
C VAL A 219 -12.76 6.12 -17.90
N PRO A 220 -13.03 4.81 -17.73
CA PRO A 220 -14.32 4.23 -18.12
C PRO A 220 -15.52 4.90 -17.43
N ALA A 221 -16.57 5.19 -18.19
CA ALA A 221 -17.78 5.89 -17.70
C ALA A 221 -18.49 5.18 -16.52
N LEU A 222 -18.34 3.86 -16.41
CA LEU A 222 -18.93 3.04 -15.33
C LEU A 222 -18.15 3.11 -13.99
N ALA A 223 -17.06 3.87 -13.93
CA ALA A 223 -16.22 3.99 -12.75
C ALA A 223 -16.83 4.84 -11.63
N ALA A 224 -17.88 5.62 -11.93
CA ALA A 224 -18.51 6.65 -11.09
C ALA A 224 -19.32 6.12 -9.89
N ASP A 225 -18.84 5.08 -9.19
CA ASP A 225 -19.21 4.93 -7.78
C ASP A 225 -18.47 6.02 -6.99
N GLU A 226 -19.05 7.22 -7.00
CA GLU A 226 -18.49 8.43 -6.38
C GLU A 226 -18.38 8.31 -4.85
N ALA A 227 -19.05 7.32 -4.25
CA ALA A 227 -19.00 7.06 -2.82
C ALA A 227 -17.69 6.39 -2.38
N ARG A 228 -17.00 5.71 -3.31
CA ARG A 228 -15.73 5.03 -3.02
C ARG A 228 -14.54 5.93 -3.31
N PRO A 229 -13.43 5.80 -2.55
CA PRO A 229 -12.23 6.59 -2.77
C PRO A 229 -11.52 6.18 -4.05
N TRP A 230 -11.16 7.17 -4.88
CA TRP A 230 -10.36 6.98 -6.09
C TRP A 230 -8.91 7.35 -5.80
N CYS A 231 -7.99 6.54 -6.33
CA CYS A 231 -6.56 6.76 -6.15
C CYS A 231 -5.82 6.44 -7.43
N LEU A 232 -5.06 7.41 -7.94
CA LEU A 232 -4.03 7.14 -8.93
C LEU A 232 -2.80 6.61 -8.20
N MET A 233 -2.30 5.45 -8.62
CA MET A 233 -1.11 4.81 -8.08
C MET A 233 -0.01 4.78 -9.14
N LEU A 234 1.17 5.29 -8.78
CA LEU A 234 2.40 5.03 -9.51
C LEU A 234 3.01 3.75 -8.96
N ARG A 235 3.06 2.71 -9.78
CA ARG A 235 3.55 1.39 -9.40
C ARG A 235 4.84 1.08 -10.11
N GLU A 236 5.72 0.36 -9.43
CA GLU A 236 7.00 -0.10 -9.95
C GLU A 236 7.10 -1.62 -9.77
N TRP A 237 7.53 -2.31 -10.82
CA TRP A 237 7.81 -3.73 -10.76
C TRP A 237 9.08 -4.00 -9.95
N THR A 238 8.98 -4.90 -8.97
CA THR A 238 10.07 -5.33 -8.08
C THR A 238 10.18 -6.85 -8.09
N ALA A 239 11.12 -7.40 -7.31
CA ALA A 239 11.22 -8.85 -7.10
C ALA A 239 9.95 -9.47 -6.49
N VAL A 240 9.11 -8.68 -5.80
CA VAL A 240 7.85 -9.12 -5.20
C VAL A 240 6.61 -8.69 -5.99
N GLY A 241 6.81 -8.21 -7.23
CA GLY A 241 5.76 -7.70 -8.10
C GLY A 241 5.59 -6.19 -8.02
N TYR A 242 4.43 -5.69 -8.46
CA TYR A 242 4.17 -4.25 -8.48
C TYR A 242 3.96 -3.67 -7.07
N VAL A 243 4.82 -2.75 -6.67
CA VAL A 243 4.74 -1.98 -5.42
C VAL A 243 4.34 -0.55 -5.74
N THR A 244 3.46 0.04 -4.91
CA THR A 244 3.10 1.46 -5.05
C THR A 244 4.23 2.33 -4.51
N ARG A 245 4.72 3.26 -5.33
CA ARG A 245 5.81 4.20 -4.98
C ARG A 245 5.30 5.58 -4.65
N ASP A 246 4.26 6.02 -5.36
CA ASP A 246 3.60 7.28 -5.10
C ASP A 246 2.12 7.18 -5.47
N HIS A 247 1.34 8.14 -5.00
CA HIS A 247 -0.10 8.12 -5.22
C HIS A 247 -0.71 9.53 -5.16
N ALA A 248 -1.88 9.66 -5.77
CA ALA A 248 -2.72 10.84 -5.65
C ALA A 248 -4.17 10.42 -5.38
N THR A 249 -4.74 10.91 -4.28
CA THR A 249 -6.16 10.76 -4.02
C THR A 249 -6.94 11.72 -4.91
N LEU A 250 -7.98 11.22 -5.55
CA LEU A 250 -8.83 11.99 -6.44
C LEU A 250 -10.20 12.17 -5.78
N ALA A 251 -10.69 13.40 -5.74
CA ALA A 251 -12.06 13.67 -5.33
C ALA A 251 -13.00 13.35 -6.50
N ALA A 252 -14.02 12.52 -6.24
CA ALA A 252 -15.06 12.22 -7.24
C ALA A 252 -15.80 13.49 -7.72
N ALA A 253 -15.86 14.53 -6.86
CA ALA A 253 -16.56 15.78 -7.13
C ALA A 253 -15.98 16.65 -8.28
N ALA A 254 -14.78 16.36 -8.80
CA ALA A 254 -14.28 17.02 -10.02
C ALA A 254 -15.07 16.61 -11.29
N ALA A 255 -15.99 15.66 -11.15
CA ALA A 255 -16.87 15.17 -12.20
C ALA A 255 -18.25 15.87 -12.21
N GLY A 256 -18.45 16.99 -11.51
CA GLY A 256 -19.77 17.59 -11.33
C GLY A 256 -19.84 19.10 -11.59
N ALA A 257 -19.51 19.56 -12.79
CA ALA A 257 -19.95 20.88 -13.26
C ALA A 257 -20.32 20.79 -14.73
N ALA A 258 -21.53 20.28 -15.00
CA ALA A 258 -22.18 20.58 -16.26
C ALA A 258 -22.34 22.10 -16.33
N GLN A 259 -21.59 22.76 -17.21
CA GLN A 259 -21.90 24.12 -17.58
C GLN A 259 -23.32 24.12 -18.10
N THR A 260 -24.21 24.83 -17.42
CA THR A 260 -25.57 25.08 -17.88
C THR A 260 -25.46 25.63 -19.31
N PRO A 261 -26.05 24.99 -20.33
CA PRO A 261 -26.07 25.59 -21.65
C PRO A 261 -26.78 26.93 -21.52
N VAL A 262 -26.08 28.02 -21.84
CA VAL A 262 -26.73 29.31 -22.06
C VAL A 262 -27.78 29.06 -23.14
N ALA A 263 -29.05 29.23 -22.77
CA ALA A 263 -30.17 29.05 -23.66
C ALA A 263 -29.98 29.93 -24.90
N ALA A 264 -29.81 29.30 -26.06
CA ALA A 264 -29.90 29.98 -27.34
C ALA A 264 -31.36 30.42 -27.55
N PRO A 265 -31.63 31.68 -27.96
CA PRO A 265 -32.99 32.13 -28.23
C PRO A 265 -33.56 31.34 -29.42
N SER A 266 -34.75 30.80 -29.24
CA SER A 266 -35.51 30.11 -30.28
C SER A 266 -36.03 31.10 -31.31
N ALA A 267 -35.86 30.79 -32.60
CA ALA A 267 -36.56 31.43 -33.72
C ALA A 267 -37.17 30.34 -34.63
N PRO A 268 -38.29 30.63 -35.32
CA PRO A 268 -39.34 29.66 -35.62
C PRO A 268 -39.15 28.88 -36.93
N ALA A 269 -39.90 27.78 -37.00
CA ALA A 269 -40.02 26.88 -38.13
C ALA A 269 -40.75 27.48 -39.33
N ASP A 270 -40.27 27.20 -40.54
CA ASP A 270 -41.13 26.86 -41.69
C ASP A 270 -40.35 26.00 -42.72
N ALA A 271 -41.07 25.08 -43.35
CA ALA A 271 -40.64 23.92 -44.17
C ALA A 271 -40.26 24.28 -45.64
N PRO A 272 -40.06 23.36 -46.63
CA PRO A 272 -40.07 21.88 -46.62
C PRO A 272 -38.92 21.18 -47.42
N ALA A 273 -38.97 19.84 -47.40
CA ALA A 273 -38.03 18.87 -47.98
C ALA A 273 -37.98 18.81 -49.52
N PRO A 274 -36.96 18.10 -50.07
CA PRO A 274 -37.24 17.16 -51.15
C PRO A 274 -36.70 15.74 -50.91
N VAL A 275 -37.36 14.81 -51.60
CA VAL A 275 -37.22 13.35 -51.63
C VAL A 275 -36.34 12.92 -52.82
N LEU A 276 -35.80 11.69 -52.75
CA LEU A 276 -35.22 10.80 -53.80
C LEU A 276 -33.71 10.52 -53.60
N ALA A 277 -33.16 9.32 -53.76
CA ALA A 277 -33.66 7.97 -54.04
C ALA A 277 -32.53 6.97 -53.72
N ALA A 278 -32.91 5.69 -53.67
CA ALA A 278 -32.08 4.54 -53.34
C ALA A 278 -30.93 4.24 -54.32
N GLY A 279 -29.89 3.54 -53.83
CA GLY A 279 -28.99 2.76 -54.67
C GLY A 279 -27.75 2.23 -53.95
N GLY A 280 -27.60 0.90 -53.91
CA GLY A 280 -26.28 0.24 -53.96
C GLY A 280 -25.79 -0.48 -52.71
N ALA A 281 -25.95 -1.80 -52.68
CA ALA A 281 -25.30 -2.71 -51.76
C ALA A 281 -23.95 -3.21 -52.30
N ALA A 282 -22.94 -3.33 -51.42
CA ALA A 282 -21.76 -4.20 -51.46
C ALA A 282 -20.83 -3.76 -50.30
N ALA A 283 -19.99 -4.55 -49.64
CA ALA A 283 -19.74 -5.96 -49.51
C ALA A 283 -18.87 -6.08 -48.23
N ARG A 284 -19.11 -7.11 -47.40
CA ARG A 284 -18.37 -7.32 -46.15
C ARG A 284 -16.94 -7.78 -46.43
N ALA A 285 -15.95 -7.10 -45.85
CA ALA A 285 -14.59 -7.61 -45.70
C ALA A 285 -14.31 -7.91 -44.23
N ARG A 286 -14.00 -9.18 -43.94
CA ARG A 286 -13.65 -9.73 -42.63
C ARG A 286 -12.13 -9.60 -42.43
N PRO A 287 -11.63 -8.92 -41.38
CA PRO A 287 -10.20 -8.94 -41.09
C PRO A 287 -9.79 -10.26 -40.44
N VAL A 288 -8.73 -10.85 -41.00
CA VAL A 288 -8.04 -12.05 -40.51
C VAL A 288 -7.17 -11.67 -39.31
N ARG A 289 -7.27 -12.46 -38.24
CA ARG A 289 -6.51 -12.32 -36.99
C ARG A 289 -5.12 -12.97 -37.15
N PRO A 290 -4.01 -12.30 -36.83
CA PRO A 290 -2.70 -12.96 -36.74
C PRO A 290 -2.60 -13.83 -35.46
N PRO A 291 -1.83 -14.92 -35.48
CA PRO A 291 -1.73 -15.87 -34.38
C PRO A 291 -0.99 -15.29 -33.16
N ALA A 292 -1.41 -15.70 -31.96
CA ALA A 292 -0.79 -15.32 -30.70
C ALA A 292 0.57 -16.05 -30.51
N PRO A 293 1.58 -15.39 -29.90
CA PRO A 293 2.81 -16.05 -29.48
C PRO A 293 2.57 -16.95 -28.25
N PRO A 294 3.37 -18.02 -28.08
CA PRO A 294 3.18 -19.01 -27.03
C PRO A 294 3.52 -18.47 -25.64
N VAL A 295 2.68 -18.81 -24.66
CA VAL A 295 2.91 -18.58 -23.23
C VAL A 295 3.93 -19.60 -22.72
N PRO A 296 5.08 -19.19 -22.14
CA PRO A 296 5.93 -20.11 -21.40
C PRO A 296 5.24 -20.51 -20.10
N ALA A 297 5.07 -21.82 -19.92
CA ALA A 297 4.65 -22.42 -18.67
C ALA A 297 5.79 -22.36 -17.63
N GLY A 298 5.44 -22.10 -16.38
CA GLY A 298 6.24 -22.49 -15.22
C GLY A 298 7.02 -21.36 -14.55
N LEU A 299 6.51 -20.93 -13.38
CA LEU A 299 7.24 -20.66 -12.12
C LEU A 299 6.40 -19.84 -11.11
N GLY A 300 5.15 -19.49 -11.43
CA GLY A 300 4.23 -18.80 -10.50
C GLY A 300 3.49 -19.70 -9.50
N ALA A 301 3.62 -21.03 -9.58
CA ALA A 301 2.80 -21.97 -8.82
C ALA A 301 3.34 -22.32 -7.41
N ARG A 302 4.49 -21.78 -6.99
CA ARG A 302 5.08 -22.08 -5.66
C ARG A 302 5.03 -20.95 -4.64
N LEU A 303 4.65 -19.73 -5.02
CA LEU A 303 4.54 -18.61 -4.06
C LEU A 303 3.12 -18.39 -3.54
N ILE A 304 2.09 -18.84 -4.26
CA ILE A 304 0.67 -18.71 -3.86
C ILE A 304 0.26 -19.78 -2.82
N ALA A 305 1.05 -20.85 -2.67
CA ALA A 305 0.76 -21.91 -1.70
C ALA A 305 0.96 -21.48 -0.23
N ASN A 306 1.86 -20.52 0.04
CA ASN A 306 2.13 -20.09 1.43
C ASN A 306 1.19 -19.00 1.95
N LEU A 307 0.46 -18.29 1.07
CA LEU A 307 -0.53 -17.28 1.48
C LEU A 307 -1.95 -17.85 1.67
N ARG A 308 -2.28 -18.97 1.02
CA ARG A 308 -3.57 -19.66 1.25
C ARG A 308 -3.57 -20.58 2.48
N GLY A 309 -2.40 -21.08 2.91
CA GLY A 309 -2.29 -21.88 4.14
C GLY A 309 -2.51 -21.10 5.43
N PHE A 310 -2.39 -19.77 5.38
CA PHE A 310 -2.49 -18.89 6.55
C PHE A 310 -3.90 -18.30 6.79
N LEU A 311 -4.84 -18.49 5.85
CA LEU A 311 -6.20 -17.93 5.95
C LEU A 311 -7.29 -19.01 6.07
N GLN A 312 -6.92 -20.27 6.28
CA GLN A 312 -7.87 -21.38 6.49
C GLN A 312 -7.47 -22.35 7.61
N ARG A 313 -6.75 -21.87 8.64
CA ARG A 313 -6.67 -22.56 9.94
C ARG A 313 -6.80 -21.55 11.07
#